data_AF-A0A929CD88-F1
#
_entry.id   AF-A0A929CD88-F1
#
_cell.length_a   1.000
_cell.length_b   1.000
_cell.length_c   1.000
_cell.angle_alpha   90.00
_cell.angle_beta   90.00
_cell.angle_gamma   90.00
#
_symmetry.space_group_name_H-M   'P 1'
#
loop_
_entity.id
_entity.type
_entity.pdbx_description
1 polymer ?
#
loop_
_entity_poly.entity_id
_entity_poly.type
_entity_poly.pdbx_seq_one_letter_code
_entity_poly.pdbx_strand_id
1 'polypeptide(L)'
;MYTSIKVKDNTKRKLDTLQSKFTLQTGRKISLQNLLDTISDFALQHEKEIIKKLPALKDDPAWSKAIDWGEETDASKVDEYLYN
;
A
#
# COMPACT_ATOMS: atom_id res chain seq x y z
N MET A 1 13.62 10.39 7.24
CA MET A 1 12.69 9.76 8.21
C MET A 1 12.19 8.48 7.57
N TYR A 2 12.19 7.34 8.25
CA TYR A 2 11.79 6.06 7.66
C TYR A 2 10.43 5.64 8.21
N THR A 3 9.56 5.19 7.30
CA THR A 3 8.21 4.74 7.64
C THR A 3 8.04 3.29 7.22
N SER A 4 7.22 2.54 7.96
CA SER A 4 6.92 1.15 7.63
C SER A 4 5.57 1.05 6.95
N ILE A 5 5.51 0.34 5.84
CA ILE A 5 4.27 0.04 5.13
C ILE A 5 3.94 -1.44 5.25
N LYS A 6 2.66 -1.76 5.45
CA LYS A 6 2.18 -3.14 5.38
C LYS A 6 2.00 -3.53 3.92
N VAL A 7 2.63 -4.62 3.51
CA VAL A 7 2.50 -5.17 2.15
C VAL A 7 2.07 -6.62 2.24
N LYS A 8 1.24 -7.06 1.29
CA LYS A 8 0.89 -8.48 1.14
C LYS A 8 2.13 -9.27 0.69
N ASP A 9 2.25 -10.54 1.09
CA ASP A 9 3.40 -11.38 0.73
C ASP A 9 3.62 -11.48 -0.78
N ASN A 10 2.53 -11.59 -1.56
CA ASN A 10 2.62 -11.61 -3.02
C ASN A 10 3.23 -10.31 -3.58
N THR A 11 2.89 -9.17 -2.98
CA THR A 11 3.46 -7.87 -3.37
C THR A 11 4.95 -7.82 -3.04
N LYS A 12 5.36 -8.30 -1.87
CA LYS A 12 6.77 -8.40 -1.48
C LYS A 12 7.58 -9.23 -2.50
N ARG A 13 7.08 -10.41 -2.90
CA ARG A 13 7.74 -11.25 -3.91
C ARG A 13 7.89 -10.55 -5.27
N LYS A 14 6.90 -9.76 -5.68
CA LYS A 14 6.98 -8.95 -6.90
C LYS A 14 8.09 -7.90 -6.80
N LEU A 15 8.20 -7.23 -5.66
CA LEU A 15 9.25 -6.25 -5.40
C LEU A 15 10.65 -6.89 -5.40
N ASP A 16 10.81 -8.05 -4.76
CA ASP A 16 12.09 -8.79 -4.75
C ASP A 16 12.50 -9.23 -6.16
N THR A 17 11.53 -9.70 -6.96
CA THR A 17 11.75 -10.06 -8.37
C THR A 17 12.19 -8.85 -9.18
N LEU A 18 11.54 -7.70 -8.97
CA LEU A 18 11.84 -6.46 -9.67
C LEU A 18 13.24 -5.95 -9.30
N GLN A 19 13.61 -5.97 -8.02
CA GLN A 19 14.96 -5.67 -7.54
C GLN A 19 16.03 -6.55 -8.22
N SER A 20 15.74 -7.85 -8.34
CA SER A 20 16.64 -8.82 -8.97
C SER A 20 16.82 -8.52 -10.46
N LYS A 21 15.73 -8.22 -11.18
CA LYS A 21 15.79 -7.81 -12.60
C LYS A 21 16.62 -6.55 -12.81
N PHE A 22 16.41 -5.53 -11.98
CA PHE A 22 17.22 -4.31 -12.03
C PHE A 22 18.69 -4.59 -11.77
N THR A 23 19.00 -5.43 -10.79
CA THR A 23 20.39 -5.81 -10.47
C THR A 23 21.06 -6.52 -11.64
N LEU A 24 20.35 -7.45 -12.30
CA LEU A 24 20.86 -8.17 -13.47
C LEU A 24 21.07 -7.25 -14.68
N GLN A 25 20.16 -6.31 -14.92
CA GLN A 25 20.22 -5.42 -16.09
C GLN A 25 21.25 -4.30 -15.92
N THR A 26 21.38 -3.74 -14.72
CA THR A 26 22.28 -2.60 -14.47
C THR A 26 23.66 -3.04 -13.98
N GLY A 27 23.83 -4.31 -13.60
CA GLY A 27 25.04 -4.84 -12.97
C GLY A 27 25.31 -4.26 -11.59
N ARG A 28 24.36 -3.51 -11.00
CA ARG A 28 24.51 -2.83 -9.71
C ARG A 28 23.41 -3.26 -8.76
N LYS A 29 23.80 -3.59 -7.52
CA LYS A 29 22.85 -3.92 -6.46
C LYS A 29 22.13 -2.63 -6.03
N ILE A 30 20.82 -2.59 -6.22
CA ILE A 30 19.94 -1.55 -5.68
C ILE A 30 19.27 -2.05 -4.40
N SER A 31 19.12 -1.20 -3.38
CA SER A 31 18.34 -1.56 -2.18
C SER A 31 16.84 -1.52 -2.50
N LEU A 32 16.03 -2.28 -1.75
CA LEU A 32 14.58 -2.25 -1.94
C LEU A 32 13.99 -0.87 -1.59
N GLN A 33 14.61 -0.16 -0.65
CA GLN A 33 14.24 1.21 -0.28
C GLN A 33 14.43 2.17 -1.45
N ASN A 34 15.64 2.23 -2.03
CA ASN A 34 15.93 3.12 -3.16
C ASN A 34 15.08 2.77 -4.39
N LEU A 35 14.79 1.48 -4.58
CA LEU A 35 13.91 1.03 -5.64
C LEU A 35 12.49 1.56 -5.44
N LEU A 36 11.94 1.48 -4.21
CA LEU A 36 10.63 2.02 -3.88
C LEU A 36 10.59 3.54 -4.00
N ASP A 37 11.64 4.25 -3.58
CA ASP A 37 11.73 5.70 -3.73
C ASP A 37 11.66 6.08 -5.22
N THR A 38 12.47 5.43 -6.06
CA THR A 38 12.50 5.69 -7.51
C THR A 38 11.15 5.38 -8.18
N ILE A 39 10.50 4.28 -7.79
CA ILE A 39 9.17 3.92 -8.31
C ILE A 39 8.14 4.95 -7.87
N SER A 40 8.23 5.45 -6.64
CA SER A 40 7.30 6.45 -6.09
C SER A 40 7.44 7.78 -6.81
N ASP A 41 8.68 8.22 -7.09
CA ASP A 41 8.94 9.44 -7.86
C ASP A 41 8.41 9.32 -9.28
N PHE A 42 8.65 8.17 -9.94
CA PHE A 42 8.11 7.89 -11.27
C PHE A 42 6.57 7.85 -11.25
N ALA A 43 5.98 7.22 -10.24
CA ALA A 43 4.55 7.16 -10.05
C ALA A 43 3.90 8.55 -9.93
N LEU A 44 4.54 9.47 -9.20
CA LEU A 44 4.08 10.85 -9.07
C LEU A 44 4.13 11.62 -10.41
N GLN A 45 5.18 11.41 -11.20
CA GLN A 45 5.28 12.01 -12.54
C GLN A 45 4.20 11.51 -13.51
N HIS A 46 3.76 10.27 -13.32
CA HIS A 46 2.75 9.59 -14.14
C HIS A 46 1.40 9.42 -13.42
N GLU A 47 1.06 10.33 -12.50
CA GLU A 47 -0.12 10.24 -11.62
C GLU A 47 -1.42 9.89 -12.37
N LYS A 48 -1.66 10.54 -13.51
CA LYS A 48 -2.86 10.32 -14.34
C LYS A 48 -3.00 8.88 -14.83
N GLU A 49 -1.88 8.19 -15.09
CA GLU A 49 -1.89 6.79 -15.51
C GLU A 49 -2.17 5.85 -14.33
N ILE A 50 -1.71 6.22 -13.14
CA ILE A 50 -1.97 5.47 -11.91
C ILE A 50 -3.42 5.60 -11.50
N ILE A 51 -3.99 6.81 -11.51
CA ILE A 51 -5.40 7.03 -11.18
C ILE A 51 -6.32 6.18 -12.06
N LYS A 52 -6.02 6.03 -13.35
CA LYS A 52 -6.80 5.16 -14.26
C LYS A 52 -6.74 3.67 -13.92
N LYS A 53 -5.70 3.23 -13.21
CA LYS A 53 -5.54 1.82 -12.81
C LYS A 53 -6.15 1.53 -11.44
N LEU A 54 -6.45 2.56 -10.65
CA LEU A 54 -7.16 2.39 -9.40
C LEU A 54 -8.64 2.11 -9.69
N PRO A 55 -9.27 1.16 -8.97
CA PRO A 55 -10.71 0.95 -9.11
C PRO A 55 -11.45 2.25 -8.77
N ALA A 56 -12.55 2.52 -9.47
CA ALA A 56 -13.43 3.60 -9.09
C ALA A 56 -13.95 3.35 -7.68
N LEU A 57 -14.10 4.40 -6.85
CA LEU A 57 -14.58 4.26 -5.46
C LEU A 57 -15.87 3.42 -5.34
N LYS A 58 -16.74 3.42 -6.35
CA LYS A 58 -17.98 2.63 -6.37
C LYS A 58 -17.75 1.12 -6.39
N ASP A 59 -16.61 0.66 -6.89
CA ASP A 59 -16.24 -0.75 -7.01
C ASP A 59 -15.26 -1.19 -5.91
N ASP A 60 -14.87 -0.29 -5.00
CA ASP A 60 -14.07 -0.66 -3.83
C ASP A 60 -14.98 -1.40 -2.83
N PRO A 61 -14.67 -2.66 -2.47
CA PRO A 61 -15.44 -3.40 -1.48
C PRO A 61 -15.44 -2.75 -0.10
N ALA A 62 -14.50 -1.85 0.21
CA ALA A 62 -14.52 -1.02 1.41
C ALA A 62 -15.58 0.10 1.36
N TRP A 63 -16.07 0.44 0.16
CA TRP A 63 -17.12 1.44 -0.06
C TRP A 63 -18.52 0.81 -0.18
N SER A 64 -18.61 -0.48 -0.54
CA SER A 64 -19.88 -1.19 -0.65
C SER A 64 -20.40 -1.63 0.71
N LYS A 65 -21.30 -0.83 1.27
CA LYS A 65 -22.03 -1.01 2.54
C LYS A 65 -21.12 -1.10 3.78
N ALA A 66 -21.47 -0.33 4.81
CA ALA A 66 -21.01 -0.65 6.15
C ALA A 66 -21.37 -2.12 6.42
N ILE A 67 -20.35 -2.94 6.70
CA ILE A 67 -20.58 -4.27 7.25
C ILE A 67 -21.23 -3.99 8.60
N ASP A 68 -22.53 -4.23 8.69
CA ASP A 68 -23.23 -4.26 9.96
C ASP A 68 -22.70 -5.49 10.70
N TRP A 69 -21.73 -5.28 11.59
CA TRP A 69 -21.13 -6.32 12.40
C TRP A 69 -22.10 -6.83 13.49
N GLY A 70 -23.36 -6.35 13.51
CA GLY A 70 -24.36 -6.71 14.52
C GLY A 70 -24.02 -6.16 15.90
N GLU A 71 -23.04 -5.26 15.99
CA GLU A 71 -22.55 -4.64 17.20
C GLU A 71 -22.95 -3.16 17.18
N GLU A 72 -23.88 -2.77 18.06
CA GLU A 72 -24.14 -1.37 18.34
C GLU A 72 -22.87 -0.74 18.89
N THR A 73 -22.26 0.16 18.11
CA THR A 73 -21.06 0.87 18.55
C THR A 73 -21.45 1.84 19.65
N ASP A 74 -21.34 1.41 20.91
CA ASP A 74 -21.44 2.29 22.06
C ASP A 74 -20.15 3.11 22.16
N ALA A 75 -20.24 4.41 21.87
CA ALA A 75 -19.11 5.34 21.92
C ALA A 75 -18.40 5.31 23.28
N SER A 76 -19.10 4.92 24.35
CA SER A 76 -18.57 4.81 25.71
C SER A 76 -17.47 3.75 25.86
N LYS A 77 -17.46 2.71 25.00
CA LYS A 77 -16.43 1.65 25.02
C LYS A 77 -15.14 2.06 24.32
N VAL A 78 -15.17 3.05 23.43
CA VAL A 78 -14.00 3.48 22.66
C VAL A 78 -12.97 4.15 23.57
N ASP A 79 -13.44 4.89 24.58
CA ASP A 79 -12.57 5.54 25.56
C ASP A 79 -11.80 4.54 26.44
N GLU A 80 -12.35 3.35 26.73
CA GLU A 80 -11.64 2.31 27.50
C GLU A 80 -10.41 1.74 26.78
N TYR A 81 -10.42 1.71 25.44
CA TYR A 81 -9.29 1.16 24.66
C TYR A 81 -8.24 2.21 24.29
N LEU A 82 -8.60 3.50 24.27
CA LEU A 82 -7.68 4.58 23.88
C LEU A 82 -6.84 5.12 25.05
N TYR A 83 -7.29 4.92 26.30
CA TYR A 83 -6.65 5.46 27.50
C TYR A 83 -6.02 4.41 28.43
N ASN A 84 -5.75 3.20 27.92
CA ASN A 84 -4.91 2.19 28.61
C ASN A 84 -3.42 2.34 28.26
#